data_AF-A0A7L3I2Y5-F1
#
_entry.id   AF-A0A7L3I2Y5-F1
#
_cell.length_a   1.000
_cell.length_b   1.000
_cell.length_c   1.000
_cell.angle_alpha   90.00
_cell.angle_beta   90.00
_cell.angle_gamma   90.00
#
_symmetry.space_group_name_H-M   'P 1'
#
loop_
_entity.id
_entity.type
_entity.pdbx_description
1 polymer ?
#
loop_
_entity_poly.entity_id
_entity_poly.type
_entity_poly.pdbx_seq_one_letter_code
_entity_poly.pdbx_strand_id
1 'polypeptide(L)' 'SLHYLQVAVSEPSLGVPQFMSVGYVDGIPFVRYNSERGRLEPLTPWMKDGAEPGYWDRETQ' A
#
# COMPACT_ATOMS: atom_id res chain seq x y z
N SER A 1 -0.41 13.85 -10.75
CA SER A 1 -0.28 12.52 -11.38
C SER A 1 -0.47 11.43 -10.33
N LEU A 2 -0.90 10.24 -10.76
CA LEU A 2 -1.10 9.07 -9.89
C LEU A 2 -0.16 7.96 -10.36
N HIS A 3 0.59 7.37 -9.44
CA HIS A 3 1.55 6.30 -9.75
C HIS A 3 1.54 5.22 -8.69
N TYR A 4 1.76 3.97 -9.11
CA TYR A 4 1.96 2.85 -8.21
C TYR A 4 3.32 2.22 -8.51
N LEU A 5 4.13 2.05 -7.45
CA LEU A 5 5.35 1.27 -7.50
C LEU A 5 5.06 -0.10 -6.90
N GLN A 6 5.29 -1.16 -7.68
CA GLN A 6 5.15 -2.54 -7.22
C GLN A 6 6.52 -3.22 -7.25
N VAL A 7 6.82 -3.97 -6.20
CA VAL A 7 8.06 -4.73 -6.06
C VAL A 7 7.71 -6.15 -5.65
N ALA A 8 8.22 -7.12 -6.40
CA ALA A 8 8.15 -8.53 -6.07
C ALA A 8 9.58 -9.07 -5.91
N VAL A 9 9.82 -9.83 -4.85
CA VAL A 9 11.11 -10.44 -4.52
C VAL A 9 10.92 -11.96 -4.56
N SER A 10 11.64 -12.66 -5.43
CA SER A 10 11.51 -14.11 -5.58
C SER A 10 12.05 -14.88 -4.36
N GLU A 11 13.17 -14.41 -3.80
CA GLU A 11 13.85 -15.01 -2.65
C GLU A 11 14.04 -13.95 -1.55
N PRO A 12 13.00 -13.67 -0.74
CA PRO A 12 13.09 -12.66 0.30
C PRO A 12 14.05 -13.07 1.42
N SER A 13 14.90 -12.14 1.84
CA SER A 13 15.66 -12.26 3.09
C SER A 13 14.77 -11.96 4.30
N LEU A 14 15.23 -12.31 5.51
CA LEU A 14 14.50 -12.03 6.74
C LEU A 14 14.18 -10.53 6.86
N GLY A 15 12.88 -10.21 7.03
CA GLY A 15 12.38 -8.82 7.14
C GLY A 15 12.16 -8.09 5.81
N VAL A 16 12.34 -8.76 4.67
CA VAL A 16 11.97 -8.23 3.35
C VAL A 16 10.67 -8.90 2.90
N PRO A 17 9.56 -8.17 2.72
CA PRO A 17 8.34 -8.76 2.20
C PRO A 17 8.51 -9.27 0.77
N GLN A 18 7.89 -10.41 0.46
CA GLN A 18 7.89 -11.01 -0.87
C GLN A 18 7.22 -10.09 -1.91
N PHE A 19 6.20 -9.33 -1.51
CA PHE A 19 5.55 -8.34 -2.36
C PHE A 19 5.25 -7.05 -1.59
N MET A 20 5.44 -5.92 -2.27
CA MET A 20 5.12 -4.58 -1.76
C MET A 20 4.54 -3.70 -2.87
N SER A 21 3.64 -2.80 -2.49
CA SER A 21 3.12 -1.76 -3.37
C SER A 21 3.05 -0.42 -2.64
N VAL A 22 3.37 0.68 -3.31
CA VAL A 22 3.22 2.05 -2.79
C VAL A 22 2.53 2.92 -3.83
N GLY A 23 1.42 3.55 -3.43
CA GLY A 23 0.70 4.51 -4.25
C GLY A 23 1.15 5.95 -3.97
N TYR A 24 1.34 6.73 -5.02
CA TYR A 24 1.73 8.13 -4.98
C TYR A 24 0.72 9.01 -5.71
N VAL A 25 0.35 10.13 -5.11
CA VAL A 25 -0.36 11.24 -5.79
C VAL A 25 0.52 12.47 -5.75
N ASP A 26 0.83 13.05 -6.91
CA ASP A 26 1.72 14.22 -7.04
C ASP A 26 3.07 14.04 -6.32
N GLY A 27 3.60 12.81 -6.34
CA GLY A 27 4.86 12.45 -5.67
C GLY A 27 4.75 12.19 -4.17
N ILE A 28 3.56 12.32 -3.57
CA ILE A 28 3.31 12.07 -2.15
C ILE A 28 2.81 10.64 -1.97
N PRO A 29 3.49 9.78 -1.19
CA PRO A 29 3.01 8.44 -0.91
C PRO A 29 1.75 8.51 -0.03
N PHE A 30 0.66 7.91 -0.49
CA PHE A 30 -0.64 7.97 0.19
C PHE A 30 -1.12 6.62 0.73
N VAL A 31 -0.60 5.52 0.19
CA VAL A 31 -0.94 4.16 0.62
C VAL A 31 0.25 3.22 0.43
N ARG A 32 0.34 2.20 1.28
CA ARG A 32 1.25 1.06 1.08
C ARG A 32 0.57 -0.28 1.32
N TYR A 33 1.11 -1.32 0.69
CA TYR A 33 0.82 -2.72 0.99
C TYR A 33 2.14 -3.46 1.17
N ASN A 34 2.17 -4.44 2.08
CA ASN A 34 3.19 -5.49 2.07
C ASN A 34 2.56 -6.86 2.33
N SER A 35 3.17 -7.90 1.78
CA SER A 35 2.67 -9.27 1.88
C SER A 35 2.77 -9.87 3.29
N GLU A 36 3.57 -9.27 4.19
CA GLU A 36 3.65 -9.70 5.58
C GLU A 36 2.40 -9.31 6.39
N ARG A 37 1.84 -8.12 6.11
CA ARG A 37 0.62 -7.61 6.76
C ARG A 37 -0.64 -7.97 6.00
N GLY A 38 -0.53 -8.16 4.69
CA GLY A 38 -1.65 -8.54 3.83
C GLY A 38 -2.77 -7.51 3.80
N ARG A 39 -2.47 -6.21 3.95
CA ARG A 39 -3.47 -5.13 3.88
C ARG A 39 -2.90 -3.82 3.37
N LEU A 40 -3.75 -3.01 2.74
CA LEU A 40 -3.42 -1.63 2.41
C LEU A 40 -3.50 -0.75 3.66
N GLU A 41 -2.48 0.08 3.85
CA GLU A 41 -2.38 1.02 4.97
C GLU A 41 -2.27 2.45 4.45
N PRO A 42 -3.13 3.39 4.91
CA PRO A 42 -2.99 4.79 4.58
C PRO A 42 -1.70 5.37 5.16
N LEU A 43 -1.04 6.21 4.38
CA LEU A 43 0.19 6.91 4.78
C LEU A 43 -0.03 8.40 5.06
N THR A 44 -1.21 8.92 4.74
CA THR A 44 -1.59 10.32 4.96
C THR A 44 -2.89 10.42 5.75
N PRO A 45 -3.09 11.49 6.56
CA PRO A 45 -4.34 11.68 7.31
C PRO A 45 -5.56 11.78 6.41
N TRP A 46 -5.45 12.48 5.28
CA TRP A 46 -6.56 12.65 4.34
C TRP A 46 -6.98 11.34 3.67
N MET A 47 -6.06 10.38 3.44
CA MET A 47 -6.48 9.04 3.01
C MET A 47 -7.13 8.26 4.13
N LYS A 48 -6.56 8.32 5.33
CA LYS A 48 -7.08 7.58 6.49
C LYS A 48 -8.52 7.98 6.80
N ASP A 49 -8.79 9.28 6.82
CA ASP A 49 -10.07 9.83 7.27
C ASP A 49 -11.04 10.14 6.12
N GLY A 50 -10.53 10.25 4.88
CA GLY A 50 -11.33 10.60 3.70
C GLY A 50 -11.83 9.40 2.89
N ALA A 51 -11.40 8.18 3.21
CA ALA A 51 -11.88 6.98 2.54
C ALA A 51 -13.30 6.61 2.99
N GLU A 52 -14.14 6.16 2.05
CA GLU A 52 -15.48 5.68 2.37
C GLU A 52 -15.45 4.42 3.25
N PRO A 53 -16.47 4.19 4.10
CA PRO A 53 -16.56 2.97 4.89
C PRO A 53 -16.45 1.72 4.02
N GLY A 54 -15.59 0.78 4.40
CA GLY A 54 -15.34 -0.47 3.67
C GLY A 54 -14.37 -0.35 2.48
N TYR A 55 -13.88 0.84 2.13
CA TYR A 55 -12.89 1.03 1.07
C TYR A 55 -11.62 0.19 1.31
N TRP A 56 -11.06 0.24 2.53
CA TRP A 56 -9.83 -0.48 2.85
C TRP A 56 -9.96 -2.00 2.81
N ASP A 57 -11.14 -2.52 3.18
CA ASP A 57 -11.43 -3.95 3.13
C ASP A 57 -11.56 -4.42 1.68
N ARG A 58 -12.21 -3.62 0.83
CA ARG A 58 -12.37 -3.90 -0.60
C ARG A 58 -11.03 -3.92 -1.33
N GLU A 59 -10.18 -2.93 -1.08
CA GLU A 59 -8.91 -2.80 -1.81
C GLU A 59 -7.83 -3.79 -1.30
N THR A 60 -8.04 -4.43 -0.15
CA THR A 60 -7.13 -5.42 0.44
C THR A 60 -7.34 -6.86 -0.09
N GLN A 61 -8.41 -7.12 -0.84
CA GLN A 61 -8.79 -8.48 -1.29
C GLN A 61 -7.79 -9.15 -2.23
#